data_AF-A0A522DTE9-F1
#
_entry.id   AF-A0A522DTE9-F1
#
_cell.length_a   1.000
_cell.length_b   1.000
_cell.length_c   1.000
_cell.angle_alpha   90.00
_cell.angle_beta   90.00
_cell.angle_gamma   90.00
#
_symmetry.space_group_name_H-M   'P 1'
#
loop_
_entity.id
_entity.type
_entity.pdbx_description
1 polymer ?
#
loop_
_entity_poly.entity_id
_entity_poly.type
_entity_poly.pdbx_seq_one_letter_code
_entity_poly.pdbx_strand_id
1 'polypeptide(L)'
;MNKRQIASVVKQVPRGIDWHPDRLTKALASTVPVVPKLNVKILAALKRGAGFDMGSWHDSWGSDKYSCGSTHCRAGWAVALAGEPGIALEGNLGPELAGALITVASCPELRGKVPDFFSSTHDAMADIKRLAKLERARPKKERS
;
A
#
# COMPACT_ATOMS: atom_id res chain seq x y z
N MET A 1 3.53 -10.00 14.80
CA MET A 1 2.63 -9.10 15.57
C MET A 1 1.61 -9.97 16.30
N ASN A 2 1.35 -9.77 17.59
CA ASN A 2 0.39 -10.62 18.31
C ASN A 2 -1.06 -10.10 18.13
N LYS A 3 -2.05 -10.98 18.35
CA LYS A 3 -3.49 -10.67 18.18
C LYS A 3 -3.96 -9.43 18.97
N ARG A 4 -3.31 -9.11 20.10
CA ARG A 4 -3.66 -7.95 20.95
C ARG A 4 -3.19 -6.62 20.34
N GLN A 5 -2.00 -6.59 19.75
CA GLN A 5 -1.48 -5.41 19.04
C GLN A 5 -2.33 -5.09 17.81
N ILE A 6 -2.77 -6.13 17.09
CA ILE A 6 -3.64 -6.01 15.90
C ILE A 6 -5.01 -5.46 16.27
N ALA A 7 -5.65 -5.97 17.34
CA ALA A 7 -6.95 -5.48 17.78
C ALA A 7 -6.93 -4.01 18.25
N SER A 8 -5.81 -3.53 18.80
CA SER A 8 -5.63 -2.12 19.18
C SER A 8 -5.51 -1.21 17.96
N VAL A 9 -4.88 -1.68 16.89
CA VAL A 9 -4.72 -0.97 15.62
C VAL A 9 -6.08 -0.78 14.97
N VAL A 10 -6.87 -1.84 14.84
CA VAL A 10 -8.21 -1.80 14.23
C VAL A 10 -9.16 -0.84 14.94
N LYS A 11 -9.10 -0.76 16.28
CA LYS A 11 -9.93 0.18 17.06
C LYS A 11 -9.54 1.65 16.91
N GLN A 12 -8.32 1.93 16.45
CA GLN A 12 -7.79 3.29 16.30
C GLN A 12 -7.97 3.84 14.89
N VAL A 13 -8.40 3.02 13.94
CA VAL A 13 -8.73 3.46 12.58
C VAL A 13 -10.15 4.04 12.59
N PRO A 14 -10.34 5.35 12.31
CA PRO A 14 -11.67 5.95 12.24
C PRO A 14 -12.50 5.27 11.14
N ARG A 15 -13.77 4.98 11.42
CA ARG A 15 -14.73 4.57 10.39
C ARG A 15 -15.20 5.83 9.65
N GLY A 16 -14.72 6.02 8.43
CA GLY A 16 -15.04 7.17 7.57
C GLY A 16 -13.79 7.73 6.87
N ILE A 17 -13.92 8.04 5.58
CA ILE A 17 -12.83 8.44 4.67
C ILE A 17 -12.44 9.91 4.91
N ASP A 18 -11.79 10.19 6.03
CA ASP A 18 -11.08 11.46 6.24
C ASP A 18 -9.69 11.17 6.83
N TRP A 19 -8.74 10.94 5.93
CA TRP A 19 -7.40 10.44 6.19
C TRP A 19 -6.38 11.59 6.24
N HIS A 20 -6.35 12.32 7.35
CA HIS A 20 -5.30 13.31 7.62
C HIS A 20 -4.02 12.60 8.10
N PRO A 21 -2.81 12.97 7.63
CA PRO A 21 -1.55 12.34 8.04
C PRO A 21 -1.31 12.32 9.55
N ASP A 22 -1.85 13.31 10.27
CA ASP A 22 -1.75 13.41 11.74
C ASP A 22 -2.74 12.50 12.50
N ARG A 23 -3.71 11.88 11.81
CA ARG A 23 -4.69 10.93 12.39
C ARG A 23 -4.25 9.48 12.31
N LEU A 24 -3.15 9.16 11.63
CA LEU A 24 -2.46 7.89 11.87
C LEU A 24 -1.90 7.96 13.29
N THR A 25 -2.57 7.33 14.24
CA THR A 25 -2.08 7.27 15.62
C THR A 25 -0.63 6.77 15.58
N LYS A 26 0.22 7.30 16.47
CA LYS A 26 1.62 6.86 16.60
C LYS A 26 1.75 5.34 16.73
N ALA A 27 0.72 4.68 17.28
CA ALA A 27 0.59 3.23 17.35
C ALA A 27 0.37 2.57 15.98
N LEU A 28 -0.56 3.07 15.14
CA LEU A 28 -0.71 2.61 13.75
C LEU A 28 0.59 2.80 12.95
N ALA A 29 1.21 3.98 13.05
CA ALA A 29 2.48 4.30 12.39
C ALA A 29 3.65 3.37 12.80
N SER A 30 3.65 2.87 14.05
CA SER A 30 4.66 1.90 14.53
C SER A 30 4.41 0.46 14.08
N THR A 31 3.23 0.16 13.53
CA THR A 31 2.80 -1.21 13.18
C THR A 31 2.62 -1.45 11.69
N VAL A 32 2.48 -0.40 10.88
CA VAL A 32 2.40 -0.52 9.42
C VAL A 32 3.80 -0.82 8.86
N PRO A 33 3.99 -1.92 8.10
CA PRO A 33 5.28 -2.22 7.53
C PRO A 33 5.67 -1.16 6.49
N VAL A 34 6.91 -0.66 6.61
CA VAL A 34 7.47 0.33 5.70
C VAL A 34 8.37 -0.38 4.70
N VAL A 35 8.07 -0.21 3.41
CA VAL A 35 8.87 -0.74 2.31
C VAL A 35 9.76 0.36 1.74
N PRO A 36 11.09 0.30 1.91
CA PRO A 36 11.98 1.30 1.36
C PRO A 36 11.92 1.33 -0.17
N LYS A 37 11.73 2.53 -0.74
CA LYS A 37 11.63 2.77 -2.18
C LYS A 37 10.59 1.86 -2.84
N LEU A 38 9.37 1.87 -2.28
CA LEU A 38 8.28 1.00 -2.69
C LEU A 38 8.02 1.10 -4.19
N ASN A 39 7.83 2.30 -4.74
CA ASN A 39 7.47 2.48 -6.15
C ASN A 39 8.62 2.04 -7.08
N VAL A 40 9.88 2.21 -6.67
CA VAL A 40 11.03 1.64 -7.40
C VAL A 40 10.96 0.10 -7.46
N LYS A 41 10.61 -0.55 -6.35
CA LYS A 41 10.49 -2.01 -6.28
C LYS A 41 9.30 -2.52 -7.11
N ILE A 42 8.17 -1.83 -7.08
CA ILE A 42 7.01 -2.13 -7.93
C ILE A 42 7.44 -2.09 -9.40
N LEU A 43 8.03 -0.98 -9.87
CA LEU A 43 8.50 -0.90 -11.26
C LEU A 43 9.50 -1.99 -11.63
N ALA A 44 10.39 -2.35 -10.72
CA ALA A 44 11.35 -3.42 -10.97
C ALA A 44 10.66 -4.78 -11.13
N ALA A 45 9.60 -5.06 -10.37
CA ALA A 45 8.78 -6.25 -10.53
C ALA A 45 8.04 -6.26 -11.87
N LEU A 46 7.39 -5.15 -12.23
CA LEU A 46 6.66 -5.05 -13.49
C LEU A 46 7.56 -5.22 -14.71
N LYS A 47 8.79 -4.67 -14.66
CA LYS A 47 9.79 -4.86 -15.72
C LYS A 47 10.24 -6.30 -15.92
N ARG A 48 10.07 -7.17 -14.91
CA ARG A 48 10.37 -8.61 -15.02
C ARG A 48 9.19 -9.41 -15.58
N GLY A 49 8.15 -8.74 -16.10
CA GLY A 49 6.96 -9.38 -16.64
C GLY A 49 5.90 -9.71 -15.59
N ALA A 50 6.00 -9.15 -14.39
CA ALA A 50 4.95 -9.32 -13.39
C ALA A 50 3.68 -8.54 -13.80
N GLY A 51 2.51 -9.11 -13.53
CA GLY A 51 1.22 -8.53 -13.89
C GLY A 51 0.96 -7.19 -13.20
N PHE A 52 0.29 -6.29 -13.92
CA PHE A 52 -0.22 -5.04 -13.37
C PHE A 52 -1.48 -4.64 -14.11
N ASP A 53 -2.62 -4.81 -13.45
CA ASP A 53 -3.92 -4.44 -13.96
C ASP A 53 -4.72 -3.74 -12.87
N MET A 54 -5.07 -2.48 -13.14
CA MET A 54 -5.92 -1.67 -12.29
C MET A 54 -7.40 -1.74 -12.74
N GLY A 55 -7.68 -2.34 -13.90
CA GLY A 55 -9.02 -2.46 -14.47
C GLY A 55 -9.86 -3.59 -13.85
N SER A 56 -9.22 -4.65 -13.33
CA SER A 56 -9.92 -5.78 -12.68
C SER A 56 -10.38 -5.49 -11.24
N TRP A 57 -10.69 -4.23 -10.93
CA TRP A 57 -11.04 -3.82 -9.57
C TRP A 57 -12.50 -4.17 -9.24
N HIS A 58 -12.71 -5.32 -8.57
CA HIS A 58 -13.99 -5.77 -8.00
C HIS A 58 -15.16 -5.93 -8.99
N ASP A 59 -14.93 -6.43 -10.21
CA ASP A 59 -15.99 -6.69 -11.19
C ASP A 59 -16.98 -7.81 -10.79
N SER A 60 -17.04 -8.22 -9.52
CA SER A 60 -18.02 -9.19 -9.05
C SER A 60 -18.39 -8.97 -7.58
N TRP A 61 -19.57 -8.39 -7.36
CA TRP A 61 -20.28 -8.48 -6.09
C TRP A 61 -20.57 -9.97 -5.78
N GLY A 62 -19.91 -10.53 -4.77
CA GLY A 62 -20.28 -11.83 -4.20
C GLY A 62 -19.60 -13.09 -4.74
N SER A 63 -18.41 -13.03 -5.33
CA SER A 63 -17.61 -14.26 -5.56
C SER A 63 -16.22 -14.16 -4.96
N ASP A 64 -15.82 -15.21 -4.24
CA ASP A 64 -14.53 -15.40 -3.57
C ASP A 64 -13.31 -15.47 -4.51
N LYS A 65 -13.37 -14.84 -5.69
CA LYS A 65 -12.36 -14.98 -6.76
C LYS A 65 -11.84 -13.68 -7.38
N TYR A 66 -12.31 -12.50 -6.95
CA TYR A 66 -11.82 -11.20 -7.48
C TYR A 66 -11.44 -10.22 -6.37
N SER A 67 -10.56 -10.67 -5.47
CA SER A 67 -9.75 -9.78 -4.65
C SER A 67 -8.63 -9.19 -5.52
N CYS A 68 -8.14 -7.97 -5.23
CA CYS A 68 -6.96 -7.39 -5.89
C CYS A 68 -5.70 -8.29 -5.83
N GLY A 69 -5.76 -9.44 -5.15
CA GLY A 69 -4.65 -10.35 -4.96
C GLY A 69 -3.47 -9.64 -4.30
N SER A 70 -2.45 -10.41 -3.98
CA SER A 70 -1.23 -9.80 -3.46
C SER A 70 -0.37 -9.15 -4.55
N THR A 71 -0.67 -9.29 -5.86
CA THR A 71 0.33 -8.95 -6.89
C THR A 71 -0.17 -8.43 -8.24
N HIS A 72 -1.47 -8.22 -8.48
CA HIS A 72 -1.90 -7.69 -9.79
C HIS A 72 -2.30 -6.21 -9.76
N CYS A 73 -2.58 -5.64 -8.59
CA CYS A 73 -2.94 -4.23 -8.45
C CYS A 73 -1.90 -3.45 -7.62
N ARG A 74 -1.96 -2.12 -7.62
CA ARG A 74 -1.02 -1.28 -6.84
C ARG A 74 -1.05 -1.57 -5.34
N ALA A 75 -2.26 -1.72 -4.77
CA ALA A 75 -2.44 -2.05 -3.36
C ALA A 75 -1.87 -3.45 -3.04
N GLY A 76 -2.14 -4.44 -3.89
CA GLY A 76 -1.57 -5.78 -3.80
C GLY A 76 -0.05 -5.73 -3.79
N TRP A 77 0.57 -5.06 -4.77
CA TRP A 77 2.02 -4.92 -4.82
C TRP A 77 2.63 -4.30 -3.55
N ALA A 78 1.95 -3.32 -2.93
CA ALA A 78 2.38 -2.77 -1.66
C ALA A 78 2.37 -3.84 -0.55
N VAL A 79 1.31 -4.64 -0.47
CA VAL A 79 1.17 -5.75 0.46
C VAL A 79 2.23 -6.83 0.22
N ALA A 80 2.37 -7.35 -1.01
CA ALA A 80 3.36 -8.39 -1.33
C ALA A 80 4.80 -7.94 -1.03
N LEU A 81 5.14 -6.70 -1.37
CA LEU A 81 6.49 -6.18 -1.11
C LEU A 81 6.78 -5.92 0.38
N ALA A 82 5.73 -5.81 1.21
CA ALA A 82 5.84 -5.77 2.65
C ALA A 82 6.03 -7.17 3.29
N GLY A 83 5.86 -8.25 2.53
CA GLY A 83 6.07 -9.63 2.98
C GLY A 83 5.04 -10.09 4.01
N GLU A 84 5.42 -11.03 4.88
CA GLU A 84 4.56 -11.58 5.94
C GLU A 84 3.82 -10.52 6.78
N PRO A 85 4.45 -9.40 7.21
CA PRO A 85 3.74 -8.31 7.89
C PRO A 85 2.64 -7.68 7.03
N GLY A 86 2.84 -7.56 5.72
CA GLY A 86 1.84 -7.04 4.79
C GLY A 86 0.64 -7.98 4.66
N ILE A 87 0.90 -9.28 4.46
CA ILE A 87 -0.14 -10.32 4.36
C ILE A 87 -0.95 -10.37 5.66
N ALA A 88 -0.29 -10.30 6.81
CA ALA A 88 -0.96 -10.23 8.10
C ALA A 88 -1.84 -8.97 8.24
N LEU A 89 -1.39 -7.82 7.74
CA LEU A 89 -2.17 -6.58 7.76
C LEU A 89 -3.40 -6.68 6.84
N GLU A 90 -3.22 -7.21 5.63
CA GLU A 90 -4.30 -7.48 4.67
C GLU A 90 -5.36 -8.41 5.25
N GLY A 91 -4.97 -9.53 5.86
CA GLY A 91 -5.92 -10.48 6.47
C GLY A 91 -6.80 -9.89 7.57
N ASN A 92 -6.42 -8.75 8.16
CA ASN A 92 -7.20 -8.09 9.21
C ASN A 92 -7.98 -6.87 8.71
N LEU A 93 -7.48 -6.14 7.71
CA LEU A 93 -8.05 -4.87 7.26
C LEU A 93 -8.65 -4.93 5.85
N GLY A 94 -8.40 -6.00 5.12
CA GLY A 94 -8.67 -6.10 3.70
C GLY A 94 -7.54 -5.52 2.83
N PRO A 95 -7.50 -5.88 1.54
CA PRO A 95 -6.44 -5.52 0.59
C PRO A 95 -6.31 -4.01 0.38
N GLU A 96 -7.44 -3.31 0.24
CA GLU A 96 -7.47 -1.87 -0.06
C GLU A 96 -6.85 -1.06 1.07
N LEU A 97 -7.33 -1.25 2.30
CA LEU A 97 -6.86 -0.51 3.46
C LEU A 97 -5.41 -0.88 3.82
N ALA A 98 -5.03 -2.17 3.75
CA ALA A 98 -3.65 -2.57 3.98
C ALA A 98 -2.69 -1.97 2.94
N GLY A 99 -3.05 -2.03 1.64
CA GLY A 99 -2.25 -1.45 0.57
C GLY A 99 -2.13 0.07 0.67
N ALA A 100 -3.21 0.78 1.04
CA ALA A 100 -3.21 2.22 1.28
C ALA A 100 -2.23 2.60 2.41
N LEU A 101 -2.36 1.94 3.56
CA LEU A 101 -1.52 2.20 4.73
C LEU A 101 -0.04 1.97 4.42
N ILE A 102 0.29 0.83 3.80
CA ILE A 102 1.68 0.51 3.43
C ILE A 102 2.21 1.52 2.43
N THR A 103 1.41 1.91 1.43
CA THR A 103 1.82 2.85 0.40
C THR A 103 2.14 4.23 0.98
N VAL A 104 1.25 4.76 1.82
CA VAL A 104 1.44 6.06 2.47
C VAL A 104 2.63 6.04 3.44
N ALA A 105 2.77 4.99 4.25
CA ALA A 105 3.88 4.85 5.18
C ALA A 105 5.23 4.69 4.46
N SER A 106 5.23 4.05 3.29
CA SER A 106 6.44 3.77 2.49
C SER A 106 6.87 4.93 1.59
N CYS A 107 5.95 5.83 1.25
CA CYS A 107 6.17 6.91 0.29
C CYS A 107 5.79 8.28 0.88
N PRO A 108 6.70 8.93 1.63
CA PRO A 108 6.53 10.28 2.17
C PRO A 108 6.15 11.34 1.13
N GLU A 109 6.53 11.14 -0.15
CA GLU A 109 6.23 12.01 -1.27
C GLU A 109 4.72 12.18 -1.51
N LEU A 110 3.92 11.20 -1.07
CA LEU A 110 2.46 11.27 -1.10
C LEU A 110 1.89 12.22 -0.05
N ARG A 111 2.67 12.63 0.96
CA ARG A 111 2.26 13.54 2.04
C ARG A 111 0.95 13.10 2.72
N GLY A 112 0.82 11.80 2.98
CA GLY A 112 -0.39 11.24 3.61
C GLY A 112 -1.53 10.90 2.64
N LYS A 113 -1.43 11.26 1.35
CA LYS A 113 -2.50 11.01 0.38
C LYS A 113 -2.47 9.57 -0.13
N VAL A 114 -3.61 8.89 -0.05
CA VAL A 114 -3.78 7.58 -0.67
C VAL A 114 -3.89 7.75 -2.19
N PRO A 115 -3.15 6.99 -3.00
CA PRO A 115 -3.30 7.04 -4.44
C PRO A 115 -4.66 6.51 -4.89
N ASP A 116 -5.15 6.99 -6.02
CA ASP A 116 -6.40 6.49 -6.60
C ASP A 116 -6.22 5.06 -7.13
N PHE A 117 -6.78 4.09 -6.40
CA PHE A 117 -6.74 2.68 -6.75
C PHE A 117 -7.78 2.27 -7.80
N PHE A 118 -8.69 3.17 -8.17
CA PHE A 118 -9.69 2.95 -9.21
C PHE A 118 -9.30 3.64 -10.52
N SER A 119 -8.10 4.25 -10.57
CA SER A 119 -7.55 4.87 -11.78
C SER A 119 -7.22 3.83 -12.85
N SER A 120 -7.07 4.28 -14.10
CA SER A 120 -6.66 3.41 -15.19
C SER A 120 -5.24 2.84 -14.95
N THR A 121 -4.95 1.66 -15.52
CA THR A 121 -3.60 1.09 -15.50
C THR A 121 -2.55 2.07 -16.02
N HIS A 122 -2.89 2.88 -17.03
CA HIS A 122 -2.03 3.92 -17.57
C HIS A 122 -1.69 5.00 -16.52
N ASP A 123 -2.69 5.53 -15.84
CA ASP A 123 -2.52 6.63 -14.88
C ASP A 123 -1.82 6.16 -13.60
N ALA A 124 -2.17 4.97 -13.12
CA ALA A 124 -1.46 4.33 -12.02
C ALA A 124 0.02 4.12 -12.37
N MET A 125 0.34 3.67 -13.58
CA MET A 125 1.72 3.52 -14.03
C MET A 125 2.45 4.85 -14.15
N ALA A 126 1.78 5.92 -14.62
CA ALA A 126 2.36 7.24 -14.69
C ALA A 126 2.71 7.77 -13.29
N ASP A 127 1.81 7.60 -12.32
CA ASP A 127 2.04 8.00 -10.93
C ASP A 127 3.17 7.19 -10.27
N ILE A 128 3.19 5.86 -10.46
CA ILE A 128 4.26 4.99 -9.95
C ILE A 128 5.62 5.41 -10.52
N LYS A 129 5.72 5.71 -11.82
CA LYS A 129 6.94 6.22 -12.46
C LYS A 129 7.40 7.55 -11.86
N ARG A 130 6.45 8.48 -11.66
CA ARG A 130 6.72 9.78 -11.04
C ARG A 130 7.27 9.62 -9.63
N LEU A 131 6.63 8.81 -8.79
CA LEU A 131 7.06 8.55 -7.41
C LEU A 131 8.39 7.81 -7.34
N ALA A 132 8.61 6.82 -8.20
CA ALA A 132 9.88 6.10 -8.26
C ALA A 132 11.06 7.03 -8.62
N LYS A 133 10.84 8.04 -9.47
CA LYS A 133 11.84 9.07 -9.76
C LYS A 133 12.19 9.88 -8.51
N LEU A 134 11.20 10.30 -7.74
CA LEU A 134 11.39 11.03 -6.49
C LEU A 134 12.10 10.18 -5.42
N GLU A 135 11.70 8.92 -5.24
CA GLU A 135 12.33 7.98 -4.32
C GLU A 135 13.80 7.68 -4.66
N ARG A 136 14.18 7.73 -5.95
CA ARG A 136 15.57 7.57 -6.40
C ARG A 136 16.41 8.82 -6.14
N ALA A 137 15.83 10.00 -6.36
CA ALA A 137 16.48 11.29 -6.12
C ALA A 137 16.68 11.56 -4.62
N ARG A 138 15.89 10.91 -3.76
CA ARG A 138 16.04 11.03 -2.31
C ARG A 138 17.35 10.38 -1.84
N PRO A 139 18.23 11.13 -1.13
CA PRO A 139 19.43 10.55 -0.53
C PRO A 139 19.04 9.48 0.49
N LYS A 140 19.90 8.47 0.68
CA LYS A 140 19.75 7.55 1.82
C LYS A 140 19.75 8.41 3.08
N LYS A 141 18.66 8.40 3.86
CA LYS A 141 18.76 8.83 5.26
C LYS A 141 19.68 7.82 5.94
N GLU A 142 20.93 8.19 6.18
CA GLU A 142 21.75 7.54 7.20
C GLU A 142 20.97 7.63 8.51
N ARG A 143 20.71 6.48 9.11
CA ARG A 143 20.05 6.40 10.41
C ARG A 143 21.08 6.85 11.43
N SER A 144 20.92 8.06 11.95
CA SER A 144 21.57 8.53 13.19
C SER A 144 21.00 7.78 14.39
#